data_AF-A0A2M6VSA5-F1
#
_entry.id   AF-A0A2M6VSA5-F1
#
_cell.length_a   1.000
_cell.length_b   1.000
_cell.length_c   1.000
_cell.angle_alpha   90.00
_cell.angle_beta   90.00
_cell.angle_gamma   90.00
#
_symmetry.space_group_name_H-M   'P 1'
#
loop_
_entity.id
_entity.type
_entity.pdbx_description
1 polymer ?
#
loop_
_entity_poly.entity_id
_entity_poly.type
_entity_poly.pdbx_seq_one_letter_code
_entity_poly.pdbx_strand_id
1 'polypeptide(L)'
;MSLAPILLRAQTHVKRGQIDAALKIYKGLLVTFPNHPQINTEVGVLLLHHRPAQEAIKPLEKAVSALPNARELCVCLLVAHQRCGNLKRAREVLAQMYSQGFEPSSLTQFEQELNEPPREDLEALKKMVSQQQWVNAEIAARMMVNDYPASATAQACLSRVLAAETAR
;
A
#
# COMPACT_ATOMS: atom_id res chain seq x y z
N MET A 1 14.01 29.85 -15.34
CA MET A 1 12.52 29.76 -15.35
C MET A 1 12.04 29.61 -13.92
N SER A 2 10.98 30.32 -13.53
CA SER A 2 10.41 30.22 -12.18
C SER A 2 9.63 28.90 -11.99
N LEU A 3 9.60 28.38 -10.77
CA LEU A 3 8.96 27.11 -10.40
C LEU A 3 7.44 27.11 -10.68
N ALA A 4 6.76 28.20 -10.31
CA ALA A 4 5.31 28.33 -10.37
C ALA A 4 4.68 28.07 -11.77
N PRO A 5 5.14 28.69 -12.88
CA PRO A 5 4.54 28.44 -14.20
C PRO A 5 4.78 27.02 -14.70
N ILE A 6 5.92 26.41 -14.38
CA ILE A 6 6.22 25.02 -14.77
C ILE A 6 5.29 24.06 -14.01
N LEU A 7 5.10 24.31 -12.71
CA LEU A 7 4.19 23.55 -11.87
C LEU A 7 2.73 23.65 -12.36
N LEU A 8 2.25 24.86 -12.67
CA LEU A 8 0.90 25.08 -13.20
C LEU A 8 0.69 24.35 -14.53
N ARG A 9 1.71 24.32 -15.40
CA ARG A 9 1.67 23.56 -16.64
C ARG A 9 1.52 22.07 -16.38
N ALA A 10 2.27 21.50 -15.44
CA ALA A 10 2.13 20.09 -15.06
C ALA A 10 0.71 19.79 -14.55
N GLN A 11 0.17 20.61 -13.64
CA GLN A 11 -1.19 20.47 -13.12
C GLN A 11 -2.26 20.59 -14.22
N THR A 12 -2.03 21.43 -15.23
CA THR A 12 -2.93 21.55 -16.39
C THR A 12 -2.93 20.27 -17.23
N HIS A 13 -1.76 19.64 -17.43
CA HIS A 13 -1.69 18.33 -18.07
C HIS A 13 -2.44 17.26 -17.26
N VAL A 14 -2.32 17.26 -15.92
CA VAL A 14 -3.10 16.36 -15.04
C VAL A 14 -4.60 16.57 -15.25
N LYS A 15 -5.08 17.82 -15.20
CA LYS A 15 -6.50 18.15 -15.40
C LYS A 15 -7.04 17.73 -16.78
N ARG A 16 -6.16 17.62 -17.78
CA ARG A 16 -6.49 17.15 -19.14
C ARG A 16 -6.35 15.65 -19.32
N GLY A 17 -6.04 14.89 -18.26
CA GLY A 17 -5.78 13.45 -18.33
C GLY A 17 -4.45 13.08 -19.01
N GLN A 18 -3.58 14.06 -19.26
CA GLN A 18 -2.29 13.87 -19.94
C GLN A 18 -1.21 13.49 -18.93
N ILE A 19 -1.37 12.33 -18.30
CA ILE A 19 -0.57 11.89 -17.14
C ILE A 19 0.94 11.82 -17.48
N ASP A 20 1.32 11.26 -18.62
CA ASP A 20 2.72 11.15 -19.04
C ASP A 20 3.39 12.52 -19.26
N ALA A 21 2.64 13.47 -19.83
CA ALA A 21 3.13 14.82 -20.04
C ALA A 21 3.36 15.53 -18.69
N ALA A 22 2.44 15.36 -17.73
CA ALA A 22 2.59 15.89 -16.38
C ALA A 22 3.81 15.28 -15.66
N LEU A 23 3.94 13.95 -15.66
CA LEU A 23 5.07 13.25 -15.02
C LEU A 23 6.41 13.65 -15.63
N LYS A 24 6.49 13.87 -16.95
CA LYS A 24 7.72 14.38 -17.59
C LYS A 24 8.12 15.76 -17.07
N ILE A 25 7.16 16.66 -16.88
CA ILE A 25 7.42 18.01 -16.34
C ILE A 25 7.84 17.89 -14.87
N TYR A 26 7.11 17.12 -14.07
CA TYR A 26 7.45 16.91 -12.67
C TYR A 26 8.83 16.29 -12.47
N LYS A 27 9.21 15.32 -13.30
CA LYS A 27 10.57 14.73 -13.29
C LYS A 27 11.62 15.81 -13.53
N GLY A 28 11.41 16.72 -14.47
CA GLY A 28 12.29 17.86 -14.71
C GLY A 28 12.39 18.79 -13.50
N LEU A 29 11.27 19.06 -12.82
CA LEU A 29 11.28 19.87 -11.59
C LEU A 29 12.03 19.19 -10.44
N LEU A 30 11.89 17.87 -10.28
CA LEU A 30 12.55 17.10 -9.23
C LEU A 30 14.07 16.96 -9.43
N VAL A 31 14.60 17.21 -10.63
CA VAL A 31 16.06 17.32 -10.83
C VAL A 31 16.62 18.51 -10.06
N THR A 32 15.93 19.65 -10.08
CA THR A 32 16.36 20.87 -9.40
C THR A 32 15.89 20.92 -7.95
N PHE A 33 14.69 20.40 -7.66
CA PHE A 33 14.07 20.44 -6.34
C PHE A 33 13.69 19.05 -5.84
N PRO A 34 14.68 18.18 -5.54
CA PRO A 34 14.44 16.75 -5.30
C PRO A 34 13.56 16.45 -4.08
N ASN A 35 13.50 17.36 -3.10
CA ASN A 35 12.74 17.20 -1.86
C ASN A 35 11.62 18.25 -1.72
N HIS A 36 11.19 18.87 -2.82
CA HIS A 36 10.11 19.86 -2.74
C HIS A 36 8.80 19.19 -2.29
N PRO A 37 8.17 19.62 -1.18
CA PRO A 37 7.03 18.91 -0.61
C PRO A 37 5.87 18.81 -1.60
N GLN A 38 5.44 19.94 -2.18
CA GLN A 38 4.32 19.98 -3.12
C GLN A 38 4.54 19.11 -4.37
N ILE A 39 5.76 19.09 -4.95
CA ILE A 39 6.01 18.31 -6.16
C ILE A 39 5.99 16.82 -5.84
N ASN A 40 6.60 16.43 -4.71
CA ASN A 40 6.58 15.04 -4.27
C ASN A 40 5.17 14.56 -3.91
N THR A 41 4.33 15.42 -3.31
CA THR A 41 2.90 15.17 -3.11
C THR A 41 2.18 14.90 -4.43
N GLU A 42 2.28 15.84 -5.38
CA GLU A 42 1.60 15.76 -6.68
C GLU A 42 2.03 14.52 -7.47
N VAL A 43 3.33 14.23 -7.51
CA VAL A 43 3.87 13.05 -8.19
C VAL A 43 3.45 11.77 -7.48
N GLY A 44 3.57 11.71 -6.15
CA GLY A 44 3.23 10.52 -5.37
C GLY A 44 1.76 10.12 -5.55
N VAL A 45 0.84 11.08 -5.41
CA VAL A 45 -0.59 10.86 -5.60
C VAL A 45 -0.89 10.47 -7.06
N LEU A 46 -0.32 11.19 -8.04
CA LEU A 46 -0.55 10.90 -9.46
C LEU A 46 -0.05 9.50 -9.85
N LEU A 47 1.12 9.08 -9.35
CA LEU A 47 1.65 7.74 -9.58
C LEU A 47 0.76 6.68 -8.91
N LEU A 48 0.28 6.90 -7.69
CA LEU A 48 -0.57 5.95 -6.98
C LEU A 48 -1.88 5.65 -7.74
N HIS A 49 -2.41 6.65 -8.44
CA HIS A 49 -3.66 6.51 -9.21
C HIS A 49 -3.48 5.96 -10.62
N HIS A 50 -2.32 6.18 -11.27
CA HIS A 50 -2.17 5.92 -12.71
C HIS A 50 -0.99 5.01 -13.09
N ARG A 51 -0.19 4.58 -12.11
CA ARG A 51 0.99 3.73 -12.28
C ARG A 51 0.99 2.61 -11.25
N PRO A 52 1.84 1.59 -11.41
CA PRO A 52 2.08 0.61 -10.36
C PRO A 52 2.42 1.31 -9.04
N ALA A 53 1.75 0.90 -7.95
CA ALA A 53 1.85 1.57 -6.65
C ALA A 53 3.30 1.69 -6.13
N GLN A 54 4.18 0.79 -6.53
CA GLN A 54 5.60 0.79 -6.18
C GLN A 54 6.32 2.08 -6.59
N GLU A 55 5.93 2.70 -7.71
CA GLU A 55 6.54 3.96 -8.18
C GLU A 55 6.15 5.14 -7.29
N ALA A 56 4.99 5.09 -6.64
CA ALA A 56 4.47 6.15 -5.80
C ALA A 56 5.17 6.23 -4.43
N ILE A 57 5.76 5.12 -3.95
CA ILE A 57 6.31 5.01 -2.59
C ILE A 57 7.36 6.09 -2.33
N LYS A 58 8.41 6.19 -3.15
CA LYS A 58 9.51 7.14 -2.91
C LYS A 58 9.06 8.62 -2.89
N PRO A 59 8.25 9.10 -3.84
CA PRO A 59 7.70 10.45 -3.77
C PRO A 59 6.80 10.66 -2.54
N LEU A 60 5.95 9.67 -2.18
CA LEU A 60 5.09 9.76 -1.01
C LEU A 60 5.89 9.79 0.30
N GLU A 61 6.96 8.99 0.43
CA GLU A 61 7.87 9.03 1.60
C GLU A 61 8.46 10.44 1.79
N LYS A 62 8.91 11.07 0.70
CA LYS A 62 9.42 12.45 0.74
C LYS A 62 8.34 13.46 1.13
N ALA A 63 7.13 13.28 0.61
CA ALA A 63 6.00 14.14 0.91
C ALA A 63 5.58 14.03 2.39
N VAL A 64 5.44 12.81 2.92
CA VAL A 64 5.14 12.53 4.33
C VAL A 64 6.26 13.03 5.24
N SER A 65 7.52 12.85 4.87
CA SER A 65 8.65 13.36 5.66
C SER A 65 8.63 14.89 5.79
N ALA A 66 8.15 15.61 4.78
CA ALA A 66 8.03 17.06 4.83
C ALA A 66 6.74 17.54 5.51
N LEU A 67 5.67 16.74 5.45
CA LEU A 67 4.34 17.06 5.96
C LEU A 67 3.81 15.88 6.80
N PRO A 68 4.44 15.58 7.96
CA PRO A 68 4.15 14.36 8.72
C PRO A 68 2.72 14.29 9.26
N ASN A 69 2.06 15.43 9.45
CA ASN A 69 0.69 15.51 9.98
C ASN A 69 -0.37 15.60 8.86
N ALA A 70 0.03 15.50 7.59
CA ALA A 70 -0.91 15.48 6.47
C ALA A 70 -1.51 14.08 6.33
N ARG A 71 -2.68 13.88 6.93
CA ARG A 71 -3.40 12.60 6.97
C ARG A 71 -3.47 11.92 5.61
N GLU A 72 -3.86 12.68 4.59
CA GLU A 72 -4.10 12.18 3.24
C GLU A 72 -2.81 11.57 2.65
N LEU A 73 -1.65 12.17 2.93
CA LEU A 73 -0.36 11.68 2.44
C LEU A 73 0.06 10.39 3.16
N CYS A 74 -0.14 10.32 4.48
CA CYS A 74 0.11 9.10 5.24
C CYS A 74 -0.78 7.96 4.75
N VAL A 75 -2.06 8.23 4.47
CA VAL A 75 -3.00 7.26 3.88
C VAL A 75 -2.53 6.85 2.47
N CYS A 76 -2.12 7.79 1.61
CA CYS A 76 -1.58 7.44 0.30
C CYS A 76 -0.35 6.52 0.40
N LEU A 77 0.58 6.79 1.32
CA LEU A 77 1.76 5.96 1.52
C LEU A 77 1.39 4.57 2.06
N LEU A 78 0.47 4.50 3.02
CA LEU A 78 -0.06 3.24 3.55
C LEU A 78 -0.68 2.39 2.44
N VAL A 79 -1.56 2.97 1.62
CA VAL A 79 -2.21 2.29 0.49
C VAL A 79 -1.19 1.86 -0.56
N ALA A 80 -0.16 2.68 -0.83
CA ALA A 80 0.91 2.31 -1.74
C ALA A 80 1.65 1.05 -1.26
N HIS A 81 1.96 0.95 0.03
CA HIS A 81 2.58 -0.25 0.60
C HIS A 81 1.63 -1.45 0.58
N GLN A 82 0.35 -1.28 0.93
CA GLN A 82 -0.66 -2.35 0.85
C GLN A 82 -0.74 -2.95 -0.56
N ARG A 83 -0.86 -2.11 -1.59
CA ARG A 83 -0.94 -2.56 -3.00
C ARG A 83 0.32 -3.27 -3.50
N CYS A 84 1.45 -3.07 -2.82
CA CYS A 84 2.69 -3.77 -3.13
C CYS A 84 2.90 -5.04 -2.29
N GLY A 85 1.94 -5.41 -1.43
CA GLY A 85 2.08 -6.52 -0.48
C GLY A 85 3.08 -6.23 0.65
N ASN A 86 3.52 -4.97 0.81
CA ASN A 86 4.48 -4.56 1.83
C ASN A 86 3.78 -4.35 3.19
N LEU A 87 3.07 -5.37 3.69
CA LEU A 87 2.21 -5.27 4.89
C LEU A 87 2.98 -4.79 6.12
N LYS A 88 4.24 -5.21 6.29
CA LYS A 88 5.10 -4.72 7.38
C LYS A 88 5.26 -3.21 7.35
N ARG A 89 5.60 -2.64 6.18
CA ARG A 89 5.76 -1.19 6.00
C ARG A 89 4.43 -0.46 6.14
N ALA A 90 3.33 -1.02 5.63
CA ALA A 90 2.01 -0.43 5.81
C ALA A 90 1.60 -0.34 7.30
N ARG A 91 1.91 -1.38 8.09
CA ARG A 91 1.70 -1.38 9.55
C ARG A 91 2.59 -0.35 10.26
N GLU A 92 3.84 -0.17 9.82
CA GLU A 92 4.73 0.88 10.34
C GLU A 92 4.14 2.28 10.10
N VAL A 93 3.62 2.55 8.90
CA VAL A 93 2.96 3.83 8.58
C VAL A 93 1.71 4.02 9.46
N LEU A 94 0.89 2.98 9.63
CA LEU A 94 -0.29 3.04 10.50
C LEU A 94 0.09 3.33 11.96
N ALA A 95 1.14 2.70 12.48
CA ALA A 95 1.65 2.95 13.82
C ALA A 95 2.18 4.39 13.98
N GLN A 96 2.85 4.92 12.95
CA GLN A 96 3.26 6.33 12.92
C GLN A 96 2.05 7.26 12.98
N MET A 97 0.98 6.95 12.23
CA MET A 97 -0.25 7.74 12.29
C MET A 97 -0.86 7.76 13.70
N TYR A 98 -0.90 6.61 14.40
CA TYR A 98 -1.32 6.59 15.80
C TYR A 98 -0.44 7.47 16.70
N SER A 99 0.89 7.42 16.52
CA SER A 99 1.83 8.25 17.30
C SER A 99 1.71 9.76 17.02
N GLN A 100 1.20 10.13 15.84
CA GLN A 100 0.96 11.51 15.43
C GLN A 100 -0.39 12.05 15.95
N GLY A 101 -1.18 11.22 16.63
CA GLY A 101 -2.45 11.62 17.24
C GLY A 101 -3.65 11.57 16.29
N PHE A 102 -3.60 10.80 15.20
CA PHE A 102 -4.79 10.56 14.38
C PHE A 102 -5.83 9.71 15.12
N GLU A 103 -7.10 10.08 14.98
CA GLU A 103 -8.23 9.43 15.65
C GLU A 103 -8.32 7.92 15.33
N PRO A 104 -8.38 7.02 16.33
CA PRO A 104 -8.43 5.57 16.10
C PRO A 104 -9.59 5.12 15.22
N SER A 105 -10.79 5.70 15.42
CA SER A 105 -12.01 5.38 14.66
C SER A 105 -11.84 5.53 13.15
N SER A 106 -10.88 6.35 12.74
CA SER A 106 -10.60 6.67 11.36
C SER A 106 -9.49 5.79 10.74
N LEU A 107 -8.82 4.98 11.56
CA LEU A 107 -7.70 4.11 11.20
C LEU A 107 -8.05 2.62 11.33
N THR A 108 -9.09 2.29 12.10
CA THR A 108 -9.58 0.93 12.37
C THR A 108 -9.78 0.10 11.11
N GLN A 109 -10.33 0.67 10.03
CA GLN A 109 -10.50 -0.07 8.78
C GLN A 109 -9.15 -0.52 8.20
N PHE A 110 -8.16 0.37 8.13
CA PHE A 110 -6.82 0.01 7.64
C PHE A 110 -6.15 -1.01 8.56
N GLU A 111 -6.36 -0.90 9.86
CA GLU A 111 -5.84 -1.88 10.83
C GLU A 111 -6.42 -3.28 10.58
N GLN A 112 -7.73 -3.38 10.38
CA GLN A 112 -8.39 -4.64 10.06
C GLN A 112 -7.88 -5.23 8.74
N GLU A 113 -7.82 -4.42 7.68
CA GLU A 113 -7.33 -4.85 6.36
C GLU A 113 -5.86 -5.31 6.40
N LEU A 114 -5.04 -4.67 7.24
CA LEU A 114 -3.64 -5.05 7.39
C LEU A 114 -3.45 -6.29 8.25
N ASN A 115 -4.38 -6.62 9.14
CA ASN A 115 -4.21 -7.70 10.12
C ASN A 115 -5.03 -8.94 9.80
N GLU A 116 -5.97 -8.89 8.87
CA GLU A 116 -6.73 -10.06 8.41
C GLU A 116 -6.45 -10.39 6.94
N PRO A 117 -6.36 -11.68 6.57
CA PRO A 117 -6.23 -12.10 5.20
C PRO A 117 -7.48 -11.72 4.39
N PRO A 118 -7.32 -11.29 3.12
CA PRO A 118 -8.45 -10.92 2.30
C PRO A 118 -9.31 -12.15 1.98
N ARG A 119 -10.60 -11.90 1.77
CA ARG A 119 -11.58 -12.97 1.49
C ARG A 119 -11.18 -13.82 0.28
N GLU A 120 -10.59 -13.20 -0.73
CA GLU A 120 -10.16 -13.88 -1.96
C GLU A 120 -9.08 -14.94 -1.68
N ASP A 121 -8.10 -14.63 -0.83
CA ASP A 121 -7.04 -15.58 -0.44
C ASP A 121 -7.60 -16.75 0.38
N LEU A 122 -8.58 -16.47 1.26
CA LEU A 122 -9.27 -17.50 2.03
C LEU A 122 -10.06 -18.46 1.13
N GLU A 123 -10.76 -17.93 0.12
CA GLU A 123 -11.49 -18.74 -0.85
C GLU A 123 -10.55 -19.53 -1.76
N ALA A 124 -9.43 -18.94 -2.19
CA ALA A 124 -8.40 -19.63 -2.96
C ALA A 124 -7.83 -20.82 -2.17
N LEU A 125 -7.53 -20.63 -0.87
CA LEU A 125 -7.06 -21.70 -0.01
C LEU A 125 -8.10 -22.83 0.13
N LYS A 126 -9.37 -22.49 0.37
CA LYS A 126 -10.46 -23.49 0.44
C LYS A 126 -10.56 -24.31 -0.85
N LYS A 127 -10.39 -23.66 -2.00
CA LYS A 127 -10.40 -24.32 -3.32
C LYS A 127 -9.22 -25.27 -3.50
N MET A 128 -8.02 -24.90 -3.05
CA MET A 128 -6.85 -25.81 -3.09
C MET A 128 -7.10 -27.07 -2.26
N VAL A 129 -7.67 -26.90 -1.06
CA VAL A 129 -8.04 -28.01 -0.17
C VAL A 129 -9.05 -28.95 -0.83
N SER A 130 -10.12 -28.42 -1.44
CA SER A 130 -11.14 -29.26 -2.09
C SER A 130 -10.60 -30.00 -3.33
N GLN A 131 -9.57 -29.46 -3.97
CA GLN A 131 -8.87 -30.07 -5.11
C GLN A 131 -7.74 -31.02 -4.69
N GLN A 132 -7.58 -31.30 -3.39
CA GLN A 132 -6.52 -32.16 -2.84
C GLN A 132 -5.10 -31.65 -3.17
N GLN A 133 -4.95 -30.34 -3.43
CA GLN A 133 -3.65 -29.71 -3.66
C GLN A 133 -2.97 -29.38 -2.31
N TRP A 134 -2.72 -30.42 -1.49
CA TRP A 134 -2.31 -30.28 -0.09
C TRP A 134 -1.02 -29.47 0.09
N VAL A 135 0.02 -29.77 -0.69
CA VAL A 135 1.30 -29.04 -0.62
C VAL A 135 1.10 -27.55 -0.91
N ASN A 136 0.32 -27.21 -1.95
CA ASN A 136 0.04 -25.82 -2.29
C ASN A 136 -0.79 -25.14 -1.20
N ALA A 137 -1.78 -25.84 -0.64
CA ALA A 137 -2.61 -25.34 0.44
C ALA A 137 -1.79 -25.09 1.72
N GLU A 138 -0.86 -25.98 2.07
CA GLU A 138 0.01 -25.82 3.23
C GLU A 138 0.95 -24.63 3.07
N ILE A 139 1.61 -24.51 1.91
CA ILE A 139 2.47 -23.37 1.59
C ILE A 139 1.68 -22.05 1.69
N ALA A 140 0.50 -21.99 1.06
CA ALA A 140 -0.34 -20.80 1.08
C ALA A 140 -0.79 -20.45 2.52
N ALA A 141 -1.20 -21.44 3.32
CA ALA A 141 -1.60 -21.21 4.71
C ALA A 141 -0.43 -20.74 5.59
N ARG A 142 0.78 -21.27 5.39
CA ARG A 142 1.99 -20.82 6.11
C ARG A 142 2.38 -19.40 5.73
N MET A 143 2.35 -19.07 4.44
CA MET A 143 2.58 -17.70 3.96
C MET A 143 1.56 -16.74 4.57
N MET A 144 0.29 -17.12 4.59
CA MET A 144 -0.78 -16.34 5.19
C MET A 144 -0.56 -16.08 6.68
N VAL A 145 -0.13 -17.08 7.47
CA VAL A 145 0.21 -16.87 8.88
C VAL A 145 1.44 -15.97 9.04
N ASN A 146 2.43 -16.07 8.16
CA ASN A 146 3.58 -15.18 8.19
C ASN A 146 3.21 -13.73 7.87
N ASP A 147 2.29 -13.53 6.92
CA ASP A 147 1.82 -12.21 6.51
C ASP A 147 0.87 -11.60 7.54
N TYR A 148 0.03 -12.43 8.17
CA TYR A 148 -0.99 -12.08 9.16
C TYR A 148 -0.78 -12.82 10.50
N PRO A 149 0.32 -12.55 11.23
CA PRO A 149 0.70 -13.34 12.40
C PRO A 149 -0.30 -13.24 13.56
N ALA A 150 -1.00 -12.11 13.68
CA ALA A 150 -2.01 -11.88 14.72
C ALA A 150 -3.42 -12.37 14.33
N SER A 151 -3.62 -12.84 13.09
CA SER A 151 -4.93 -13.27 12.61
C SER A 151 -5.28 -14.66 13.13
N ALA A 152 -6.35 -14.74 13.92
CA ALA A 152 -6.93 -16.02 14.32
C ALA A 152 -7.46 -16.81 13.11
N THR A 153 -7.93 -16.11 12.07
CA THR A 153 -8.45 -16.76 10.86
C THR A 153 -7.34 -17.43 10.06
N ALA A 154 -6.17 -16.77 9.91
CA ALA A 154 -4.99 -17.34 9.26
C ALA A 154 -4.48 -18.57 10.03
N GLN A 155 -4.39 -18.49 11.36
CA GLN A 155 -3.97 -19.62 12.20
C GLN A 155 -4.94 -20.80 12.10
N ALA A 156 -6.25 -20.55 12.15
CA ALA A 156 -7.26 -21.59 12.00
C ALA A 156 -7.21 -22.27 10.62
N CYS A 157 -6.91 -21.50 9.57
CA CYS A 157 -6.73 -22.03 8.22
C CYS A 157 -5.57 -23.02 8.15
N LEU A 158 -4.41 -22.65 8.70
CA LEU A 158 -3.24 -23.54 8.74
C LEU A 158 -3.52 -24.83 9.52
N SER A 159 -4.10 -24.72 10.71
CA SER A 159 -4.45 -25.89 11.53
C SER A 159 -5.39 -26.85 10.80
N ARG A 160 -6.38 -26.32 10.07
CA ARG A 160 -7.31 -27.14 9.29
C ARG A 160 -6.64 -27.84 8.11
N VAL A 161 -5.72 -27.17 7.42
CA VAL A 161 -4.97 -27.78 6.30
C VAL A 161 -4.10 -28.92 6.80
N LEU A 162 -3.35 -28.71 7.88
CA LEU A 162 -2.50 -29.74 8.47
C LEU A 162 -3.31 -30.94 8.98
N ALA A 163 -4.44 -30.69 9.65
CA ALA A 163 -5.31 -31.78 10.12
C ALA A 163 -5.89 -32.61 8.96
N ALA A 164 -6.30 -31.96 7.87
CA ALA A 164 -6.84 -32.64 6.70
C ALA A 164 -5.79 -33.47 5.96
N GLU A 165 -4.53 -33.03 5.94
CA GLU A 165 -3.42 -33.78 5.37
C GLU A 165 -3.09 -35.04 6.19
N THR A 166 -3.12 -34.95 7.53
CA THR A 166 -2.86 -36.10 8.42
C THR A 166 -3.97 -37.17 8.41
N ALA A 167 -5.18 -36.83 7.95
CA ALA A 167 -6.32 -37.74 7.89
C ALA A 167 -6.42 -38.54 6.57
N ARG A 168 -5.46 -38.35 5.67
CA ARG A 168 -5.32 -39.08 4.40
C ARG A 168 -4.68 -40.46 4.60
#